data_AF-A0A1X2G503-F1
#
_entry.id   AF-A0A1X2G503-F1
#
_cell.length_a   1.000
_cell.length_b   1.000
_cell.length_c   1.000
_cell.angle_alpha   90.00
_cell.angle_beta   90.00
_cell.angle_gamma   90.00
#
_symmetry.space_group_name_H-M   'P 1'
#
loop_
_entity.id
_entity.type
_entity.pdbx_description
1 polymer ?
#
loop_
_entity_poly.entity_id
_entity_poly.type
_entity_poly.pdbx_seq_one_letter_code
_entity_poly.pdbx_strand_id
1 'polypeptide(L)'
;MMQGVDPVTVHAAGENNREDLFIAPTVVAPVPAKGHPLMEDELFGPYLPIVPVDDVDHAIDIINMRDHPLALYVFGDNKKQVDKLIDNTRSGGVLVNDVMIHVAEHGISFGGVGPSGMGIYHGDNSFNTFVHERSVMFKPSGMEKVLAARYPPYTDDKVSLIRVLFAGLPAAIHAKFIAIFKFIVTLRRVFSS
;
A
#
# COMPACT_ATOMS: atom_id res chain seq x y z
N MET A 1 -21.42 28.24 0.93
CA MET A 1 -20.46 27.45 0.14
C MET A 1 -20.33 27.89 -1.32
N MET A 2 -21.32 28.56 -1.95
CA MET A 2 -21.15 29.08 -3.33
C MET A 2 -20.61 30.53 -3.41
N GLN A 3 -20.09 31.12 -2.33
CA GLN A 3 -19.48 32.45 -2.42
C GLN A 3 -18.11 32.30 -3.12
N GLY A 4 -18.05 32.65 -4.41
CA GLY A 4 -16.81 32.64 -5.20
C GLY A 4 -16.74 31.65 -6.36
N VAL A 5 -17.82 30.89 -6.63
CA VAL A 5 -17.91 30.08 -7.87
C VAL A 5 -18.57 30.94 -8.94
N ASP A 6 -17.88 31.15 -10.07
CA ASP A 6 -18.41 31.90 -11.20
C ASP A 6 -19.67 31.18 -11.76
N PRO A 7 -20.84 31.85 -11.86
CA PRO A 7 -22.04 31.26 -12.44
C PRO A 7 -21.83 30.68 -13.85
N VAL A 8 -20.85 31.19 -14.61
CA VAL A 8 -20.52 30.71 -15.97
C VAL A 8 -19.97 29.29 -15.97
N THR A 9 -19.44 28.81 -14.84
CA THR A 9 -18.83 27.48 -14.69
C THR A 9 -19.84 26.40 -14.26
N VAL A 10 -21.09 26.78 -13.94
CA VAL A 10 -22.13 25.82 -13.52
C VAL A 10 -22.85 25.27 -14.74
N HIS A 11 -22.63 23.99 -15.06
CA HIS A 11 -23.20 23.34 -16.25
C HIS A 11 -24.56 22.67 -15.98
N ALA A 12 -24.74 22.11 -14.79
CA ALA A 12 -26.00 21.54 -14.35
C ALA A 12 -26.17 21.82 -12.87
N ALA A 13 -27.34 22.31 -12.47
CA ALA A 13 -27.72 22.51 -11.09
C ALA A 13 -29.26 22.44 -10.99
N GLY A 14 -29.76 22.15 -9.80
CA GLY A 14 -31.19 22.29 -9.48
C GLY A 14 -31.42 23.31 -8.39
N GLU A 15 -32.68 23.45 -7.97
CA GLU A 15 -33.05 24.32 -6.87
C GLU A 15 -32.53 23.78 -5.54
N ASN A 16 -32.04 24.67 -4.68
CA ASN A 16 -31.62 24.32 -3.34
C ASN A 16 -32.70 24.78 -2.35
N ASN A 17 -33.01 23.97 -1.35
CA ASN A 17 -33.92 24.35 -0.26
C ASN A 17 -33.17 24.34 1.07
N ARG A 18 -32.99 25.52 1.65
CA ARG A 18 -32.32 25.68 2.95
C ARG A 18 -33.13 25.11 4.11
N GLU A 19 -34.46 25.16 4.03
CA GLU A 19 -35.34 24.66 5.09
C GLU A 19 -35.27 23.13 5.19
N ASP A 20 -35.17 22.45 4.05
CA ASP A 20 -35.07 20.99 3.97
C ASP A 20 -33.61 20.47 3.94
N LEU A 21 -32.62 21.35 4.06
CA LEU A 21 -31.19 21.03 3.87
C LEU A 21 -30.90 20.34 2.52
N PHE A 22 -31.70 20.66 1.50
CA PHE A 22 -31.58 20.08 0.16
C PHE A 22 -30.64 20.91 -0.71
N ILE A 23 -29.67 20.23 -1.32
CA ILE A 23 -28.81 20.77 -2.37
C ILE A 23 -28.95 19.84 -3.57
N ALA A 24 -29.29 20.40 -4.72
CA ALA A 24 -29.45 19.61 -5.94
C ALA A 24 -28.08 19.15 -6.49
N PRO A 25 -28.01 17.99 -7.19
CA PRO A 25 -26.84 17.58 -7.93
C PRO A 25 -26.34 18.69 -8.85
N THR A 26 -25.07 19.07 -8.67
CA THR A 26 -24.47 20.23 -9.31
C THR A 26 -23.16 19.85 -9.99
N VAL A 27 -23.07 20.06 -11.30
CA VAL A 27 -21.86 19.85 -12.11
C VAL A 27 -21.22 21.20 -12.41
N VAL A 28 -19.93 21.33 -12.11
CA VAL A 28 -19.16 22.56 -12.31
C VAL A 28 -17.98 22.27 -13.24
N ALA A 29 -17.90 22.94 -14.39
CA ALA A 29 -16.84 22.74 -15.38
C ALA A 29 -16.58 24.01 -16.21
N PRO A 30 -15.36 24.25 -16.70
CA PRO A 30 -14.11 23.65 -16.23
C PRO A 30 -13.70 24.24 -14.87
N VAL A 31 -13.12 23.43 -13.99
CA VAL A 31 -12.55 23.89 -12.72
C VAL A 31 -11.02 23.81 -12.79
N PRO A 32 -10.27 24.86 -12.38
CA PRO A 32 -8.82 24.76 -12.34
C PRO A 32 -8.38 23.80 -11.22
N ALA A 33 -7.33 23.03 -11.49
CA ALA A 33 -6.85 21.99 -10.56
C ALA A 33 -6.37 22.52 -9.20
N LYS A 34 -6.06 23.82 -9.09
CA LYS A 34 -5.54 24.49 -7.90
C LYS A 34 -6.23 25.84 -7.67
N GLY A 35 -6.36 26.23 -6.40
CA GLY A 35 -6.84 27.54 -6.00
C GLY A 35 -8.35 27.74 -6.18
N HIS A 36 -9.07 26.69 -6.59
CA HIS A 36 -10.53 26.72 -6.65
C HIS A 36 -11.12 26.11 -5.38
N PRO A 37 -12.10 26.75 -4.70
CA PRO A 37 -12.64 26.24 -3.44
C PRO A 37 -13.17 24.80 -3.49
N LEU A 38 -13.76 24.39 -4.63
CA LEU A 38 -14.23 23.00 -4.84
C LEU A 38 -13.10 21.97 -4.98
N MET A 39 -11.85 22.42 -5.07
CA MET A 39 -10.66 21.61 -5.22
C MET A 39 -9.69 21.83 -4.05
N GLU A 40 -10.10 22.36 -2.90
CA GLU A 40 -9.20 22.46 -1.74
C GLU A 40 -9.49 21.32 -0.75
N ASP A 41 -10.76 21.19 -0.32
CA ASP A 41 -11.20 20.20 0.66
C ASP A 41 -12.09 19.11 0.04
N GLU A 42 -12.33 18.04 0.80
CA GLU A 42 -13.28 16.99 0.45
C GLU A 42 -14.72 17.53 0.45
N LEU A 43 -15.44 17.31 -0.65
CA LEU A 43 -16.73 17.96 -0.89
C LEU A 43 -17.86 17.43 0.02
N PHE A 44 -17.90 16.11 0.26
CA PHE A 44 -18.97 15.41 1.02
C PHE A 44 -20.40 15.88 0.69
N GLY A 45 -20.63 16.27 -0.56
CA GLY A 45 -21.85 16.92 -0.99
C GLY A 45 -22.10 16.72 -2.49
N PRO A 46 -23.25 17.16 -3.00
CA PRO A 46 -23.72 16.82 -4.34
C PRO A 46 -23.08 17.72 -5.43
N TYR A 47 -21.79 17.99 -5.31
CA TYR A 47 -21.01 18.77 -6.26
C TYR A 47 -20.04 17.86 -7.02
N LEU A 48 -20.00 17.99 -8.34
CA LEU A 48 -19.09 17.27 -9.23
C LEU A 48 -18.27 18.27 -10.04
N PRO A 49 -17.09 18.70 -9.56
CA PRO A 49 -16.17 19.51 -10.34
C PRO A 49 -15.49 18.70 -11.44
N ILE A 50 -15.39 19.25 -12.65
CA ILE A 50 -14.67 18.65 -13.77
C ILE A 50 -13.42 19.48 -14.05
N VAL A 51 -12.27 18.85 -13.85
CA VAL A 51 -10.96 19.41 -14.18
C VAL A 51 -10.53 18.87 -15.54
N PRO A 52 -10.46 19.69 -16.59
CA PRO A 52 -9.96 19.24 -17.89
C PRO A 52 -8.46 18.94 -17.80
N VAL A 53 -8.04 17.88 -18.45
CA VAL A 53 -6.64 17.44 -18.56
C VAL A 53 -6.32 17.15 -20.02
N ASP A 54 -5.09 17.42 -20.44
CA ASP A 54 -4.66 17.22 -21.83
C ASP A 54 -4.40 15.75 -22.13
N ASP A 55 -3.88 15.02 -21.15
CA ASP A 55 -3.55 13.60 -21.24
C ASP A 55 -3.54 12.91 -19.86
N VAL A 56 -3.18 11.63 -19.88
CA VAL A 56 -3.10 10.78 -18.69
C VAL A 56 -1.97 11.20 -17.75
N ASP A 57 -0.86 11.73 -18.27
CA ASP A 57 0.25 12.18 -17.44
C ASP A 57 -0.15 13.41 -16.62
N HIS A 58 -0.84 14.37 -17.24
CA HIS A 58 -1.41 15.52 -16.55
C HIS A 58 -2.42 15.09 -15.46
N ALA A 59 -3.25 14.08 -15.72
CA ALA A 59 -4.15 13.52 -14.71
C ALA A 59 -3.40 12.91 -13.51
N ILE A 60 -2.35 12.13 -13.78
CA ILE A 60 -1.48 11.53 -12.75
C ILE A 60 -0.83 12.62 -11.89
N ASP A 61 -0.32 13.67 -12.52
CA ASP A 61 0.29 14.80 -11.79
C ASP A 61 -0.73 15.47 -10.85
N ILE A 62 -1.96 15.70 -11.31
CA ILE A 62 -3.03 16.28 -10.48
C ILE A 62 -3.36 15.38 -9.29
N ILE A 63 -3.48 14.07 -9.50
CA ILE A 63 -3.76 13.10 -8.43
C ILE A 63 -2.61 13.09 -7.41
N ASN A 64 -1.37 13.01 -7.87
CA ASN A 64 -0.18 12.89 -7.02
C ASN A 64 0.20 14.18 -6.28
N MET A 65 -0.29 15.34 -6.74
CA MET A 65 -0.13 16.61 -6.01
C MET A 65 -0.98 16.69 -4.73
N ARG A 66 -1.88 15.73 -4.50
CA ARG A 66 -2.80 15.70 -3.36
C ARG A 66 -2.53 14.50 -2.46
N ASP A 67 -3.18 14.51 -1.31
CA ASP A 67 -3.20 13.39 -0.38
C ASP A 67 -3.83 12.14 -1.02
N HIS A 68 -3.33 10.97 -0.62
CA HIS A 68 -3.77 9.68 -1.19
C HIS A 68 -5.25 9.42 -0.90
N PRO A 69 -6.10 9.31 -1.94
CA PRO A 69 -7.54 9.13 -1.75
C PRO A 69 -7.87 7.70 -1.28
N LEU A 70 -9.06 7.55 -0.67
CA LEU A 70 -9.59 6.23 -0.31
C LEU A 70 -9.86 5.37 -1.55
N ALA A 71 -10.43 5.95 -2.59
CA ALA A 71 -10.74 5.27 -3.84
C ALA A 71 -10.30 6.09 -5.06
N LEU A 72 -9.82 5.40 -6.09
CA LEU A 72 -9.60 5.94 -7.43
C LEU A 72 -10.52 5.22 -8.42
N TYR A 73 -11.21 5.98 -9.27
CA TYR A 73 -12.09 5.45 -10.30
C TYR A 73 -11.56 5.84 -11.67
N VAL A 74 -11.38 4.86 -12.54
CA VAL A 74 -10.86 5.05 -13.89
C VAL A 74 -11.89 4.53 -14.90
N PHE A 75 -12.29 5.36 -15.86
CA PHE A 75 -13.19 4.95 -16.93
C PHE A 75 -12.42 4.94 -18.26
N GLY A 76 -12.41 3.79 -18.94
CA GLY A 76 -11.80 3.64 -20.26
C GLY A 76 -11.38 2.20 -20.59
N ASP A 77 -11.24 1.92 -21.88
CA ASP A 77 -10.90 0.59 -22.41
C ASP A 77 -9.43 0.45 -22.82
N ASN A 78 -8.68 1.56 -22.82
CA ASN A 78 -7.25 1.53 -23.17
C ASN A 78 -6.43 1.00 -21.99
N LYS A 79 -6.16 -0.30 -22.01
CA LYS A 79 -5.39 -1.00 -20.98
C LYS A 79 -4.05 -0.32 -20.65
N LYS A 80 -3.33 0.21 -21.64
CA LYS A 80 -2.02 0.87 -21.38
C LYS A 80 -2.19 2.14 -20.55
N GLN A 81 -3.26 2.90 -20.77
CA GLN A 81 -3.55 4.12 -20.01
C GLN A 81 -4.05 3.79 -18.61
N VAL A 82 -4.91 2.77 -18.49
CA VAL A 82 -5.40 2.27 -17.20
C VAL A 82 -4.26 1.74 -16.34
N ASP A 83 -3.44 0.84 -16.87
CA ASP A 83 -2.28 0.29 -16.15
C ASP A 83 -1.32 1.42 -15.74
N LYS A 84 -1.08 2.41 -16.61
CA LYS A 84 -0.26 3.58 -16.29
C LYS A 84 -0.82 4.39 -15.11
N LEU A 85 -2.12 4.64 -15.05
CA LEU A 85 -2.75 5.32 -13.91
C LEU A 85 -2.57 4.52 -12.62
N ILE A 86 -2.81 3.21 -12.66
CA ILE A 86 -2.69 2.33 -11.50
C ILE A 86 -1.24 2.29 -10.99
N ASP A 87 -0.27 2.13 -11.88
CA ASP A 87 1.15 1.97 -11.52
C ASP A 87 1.80 3.28 -11.03
N ASN A 88 1.22 4.43 -11.36
CA ASN A 88 1.79 5.75 -11.06
C ASN A 88 0.94 6.58 -10.08
N THR A 89 -0.08 6.00 -9.44
CA THR A 89 -0.87 6.66 -8.39
C THR A 89 -0.98 5.76 -7.16
N ARG A 90 -1.44 6.33 -6.04
CA ARG A 90 -1.64 5.60 -4.79
C ARG A 90 -3.00 5.92 -4.19
N SER A 91 -3.75 4.88 -3.84
CA SER A 91 -5.08 4.97 -3.23
C SER A 91 -5.36 3.74 -2.36
N GLY A 92 -6.43 3.76 -1.57
CA GLY A 92 -6.89 2.59 -0.82
C GLY A 92 -7.41 1.46 -1.72
N GLY A 93 -8.20 1.82 -2.74
CA GLY A 93 -8.68 0.89 -3.77
C GLY A 93 -8.85 1.57 -5.12
N VAL A 94 -8.78 0.77 -6.20
CA VAL A 94 -8.99 1.25 -7.58
C VAL A 94 -10.07 0.41 -8.25
N LEU A 95 -10.96 1.06 -9.00
CA LEU A 95 -11.91 0.39 -9.89
C LEU A 95 -11.77 0.94 -11.29
N VAL A 96 -11.97 0.04 -12.26
CA VAL A 96 -12.01 0.38 -13.67
C VAL A 96 -13.44 0.16 -14.17
N ASN A 97 -14.00 1.19 -14.80
CA ASN A 97 -15.35 1.20 -15.39
C ASN A 97 -16.51 1.04 -14.39
N ASP A 98 -16.29 1.34 -13.10
CA ASP A 98 -17.35 1.37 -12.09
C ASP A 98 -16.96 2.29 -10.92
N VAL A 99 -17.92 2.60 -10.05
CA VAL A 99 -17.74 3.34 -8.79
C VAL A 99 -18.38 2.58 -7.63
N MET A 100 -17.87 2.77 -6.41
CA MET A 100 -18.45 2.27 -5.16
C MET A 100 -18.54 0.75 -4.97
N ILE A 101 -18.79 -0.05 -6.00
CA ILE A 101 -19.18 -1.47 -5.85
C ILE A 101 -18.13 -2.34 -5.15
N HIS A 102 -16.85 -1.95 -5.21
CA HIS A 102 -15.76 -2.59 -4.46
C HIS A 102 -16.01 -2.65 -2.94
N VAL A 103 -16.78 -1.72 -2.37
CA VAL A 103 -17.14 -1.73 -0.94
C VAL A 103 -18.08 -2.90 -0.61
N ALA A 104 -18.86 -3.39 -1.59
CA ALA A 104 -19.76 -4.52 -1.39
C ALA A 104 -19.07 -5.89 -1.58
N GLU A 105 -17.88 -5.90 -2.19
CA GLU A 105 -17.13 -7.13 -2.43
C GLU A 105 -16.37 -7.53 -1.15
N HIS A 106 -16.80 -8.63 -0.53
CA HIS A 106 -16.25 -9.10 0.74
C HIS A 106 -14.90 -9.84 0.55
N GLY A 107 -14.62 -10.30 -0.67
CA GLY A 107 -13.39 -11.01 -1.03
C GLY A 107 -12.18 -10.11 -1.26
N ILE A 108 -12.33 -8.78 -1.24
CA ILE A 108 -11.24 -7.83 -1.38
C ILE A 108 -11.03 -7.03 -0.09
N SER A 109 -9.78 -6.61 0.14
CA SER A 109 -9.45 -5.73 1.25
C SER A 109 -10.06 -4.35 1.05
N PHE A 110 -10.66 -3.79 2.10
CA PHE A 110 -11.10 -2.40 2.12
C PHE A 110 -10.40 -1.63 3.24
N GLY A 111 -9.77 -0.52 2.89
CA GLY A 111 -9.00 0.32 3.80
C GLY A 111 -8.29 1.45 3.07
N GLY A 112 -7.89 2.47 3.82
CA GLY A 112 -7.18 3.64 3.29
C GLY A 112 -5.66 3.49 3.34
N VAL A 113 -4.97 4.48 2.80
CA VAL A 113 -3.51 4.56 2.85
C VAL A 113 -3.05 6.01 3.04
N GLY A 114 -2.19 6.23 4.04
CA GLY A 114 -1.73 7.59 4.35
C GLY A 114 -2.88 8.42 4.92
N PRO A 115 -3.17 9.63 4.41
CA PRO A 115 -4.24 10.49 4.93
C PRO A 115 -5.65 9.89 4.84
N SER A 116 -5.90 8.98 3.89
CA SER A 116 -7.20 8.28 3.79
C SER A 116 -7.38 7.15 4.82
N GLY A 117 -6.33 6.76 5.56
CA GLY A 117 -6.42 5.79 6.64
C GLY A 117 -5.25 4.81 6.73
N MET A 118 -5.40 3.85 7.64
CA MET A 118 -4.47 2.73 7.82
C MET A 118 -5.23 1.45 8.19
N GLY A 119 -4.62 0.30 7.94
CA GLY A 119 -5.23 -1.00 8.17
C GLY A 119 -6.27 -1.34 7.09
N ILE A 120 -6.77 -2.57 7.16
CA ILE A 120 -7.73 -3.11 6.20
C ILE A 120 -8.74 -4.00 6.94
N TYR A 121 -9.95 -4.11 6.41
CA TYR A 121 -10.93 -5.10 6.84
C TYR A 121 -11.65 -5.67 5.60
N HIS A 122 -12.84 -6.24 5.80
CA HIS A 122 -13.57 -7.19 4.94
C HIS A 122 -13.05 -8.62 4.98
N GLY A 123 -13.99 -9.56 4.92
CA GLY A 123 -13.70 -11.00 4.97
C GLY A 123 -12.70 -11.38 6.07
N ASP A 124 -11.71 -12.18 5.69
CA ASP A 124 -10.63 -12.67 6.55
C ASP A 124 -9.78 -11.53 7.13
N ASN A 125 -9.64 -10.41 6.41
CA ASN A 125 -8.89 -9.25 6.93
C ASN A 125 -9.56 -8.66 8.17
N SER A 126 -10.88 -8.71 8.27
CA SER A 126 -11.58 -8.26 9.49
C SER A 126 -11.17 -9.10 10.69
N PHE A 127 -11.15 -10.44 10.51
CA PHE A 127 -10.70 -11.34 11.56
C PHE A 127 -9.25 -11.02 11.95
N ASN A 128 -8.34 -10.95 10.97
CA ASN A 128 -6.92 -10.66 11.21
C ASN A 128 -6.70 -9.30 11.90
N THR A 129 -7.52 -8.30 11.60
CA THR A 129 -7.45 -6.96 12.21
C THR A 129 -7.85 -6.96 13.70
N PHE A 130 -8.76 -7.84 14.11
CA PHE A 130 -9.26 -7.89 15.49
C PHE A 130 -8.65 -9.00 16.34
N VAL A 131 -7.62 -9.70 15.84
CA VAL A 131 -6.93 -10.76 16.58
C VAL A 131 -5.45 -10.44 16.79
N HIS A 132 -4.86 -11.11 17.77
CA HIS A 132 -3.43 -11.08 17.99
C HIS A 132 -2.79 -12.39 17.50
N GLU A 133 -2.00 -12.32 16.43
CA GLU A 133 -1.22 -13.46 15.95
C GLU A 133 -0.07 -13.80 16.91
N ARG A 134 -0.34 -14.69 17.85
CA ARG A 134 0.63 -15.09 18.87
C ARG A 134 1.69 -16.03 18.30
N SER A 135 2.92 -15.54 18.17
CA SER A 135 4.08 -16.36 17.83
C SER A 135 4.43 -17.34 18.97
N VAL A 136 4.56 -18.63 18.64
CA VAL A 136 4.98 -19.68 19.58
C VAL A 136 6.11 -20.50 18.96
N MET A 137 7.22 -20.65 19.69
CA MET A 137 8.37 -21.43 19.26
C MET A 137 8.65 -22.57 20.24
N PHE A 138 8.62 -23.80 19.75
CA PHE A 138 9.06 -24.98 20.51
C PHE A 138 10.50 -25.33 20.13
N LYS A 139 11.36 -25.44 21.13
CA LYS A 139 12.74 -25.91 20.95
C LYS A 139 12.87 -27.35 21.46
N PRO A 140 13.30 -28.30 20.62
CA PRO A 140 13.59 -29.66 21.07
C PRO A 140 14.71 -29.64 22.12
N SER A 141 14.49 -30.29 23.27
CA SER A 141 15.48 -30.37 24.36
C SER A 141 16.73 -31.20 23.98
N GLY A 142 16.62 -32.09 23.00
CA GLY A 142 17.71 -33.00 22.59
C GLY A 142 18.75 -32.43 21.63
N MET A 143 18.58 -31.18 21.15
CA MET A 143 19.48 -30.58 20.14
C MET A 143 20.45 -29.55 20.72
N GLU A 144 20.63 -29.53 22.04
CA GLU A 144 21.41 -28.47 22.69
C GLU A 144 22.88 -28.46 22.28
N LYS A 145 23.45 -29.64 21.99
CA LYS A 145 24.80 -29.73 21.43
C LYS A 145 24.90 -29.02 20.08
N VAL A 146 23.92 -29.15 19.19
CA VAL A 146 23.90 -28.49 17.87
C VAL A 146 23.83 -26.97 18.01
N LEU A 147 23.16 -26.50 19.06
CA LEU A 147 23.02 -25.08 19.38
C LEU A 147 24.25 -24.50 20.10
N ALA A 148 25.22 -25.31 20.52
CA ALA A 148 26.38 -24.88 21.31
C ALA A 148 27.23 -23.78 20.65
N ALA A 149 27.17 -23.67 19.33
CA ALA A 149 27.84 -22.60 18.57
C ALA A 149 27.34 -21.20 18.97
N ARG A 150 26.09 -21.06 19.43
CA ARG A 150 25.50 -19.79 19.88
C ARG A 150 25.92 -19.38 21.29
N TYR A 151 26.56 -20.28 22.05
CA TYR A 151 26.96 -20.01 23.43
C TYR A 151 28.42 -19.53 23.51
N PRO A 152 28.72 -18.58 24.43
CA PRO A 152 30.09 -18.19 24.75
C PRO A 152 30.96 -19.37 25.23
N PRO A 153 32.30 -19.26 25.14
CA PRO A 153 33.05 -18.20 24.47
C PRO A 153 32.94 -18.29 22.94
N TYR A 154 32.92 -17.13 22.27
CA TYR A 154 32.82 -17.03 20.81
C TYR A 154 34.22 -17.14 20.18
N THR A 155 34.61 -18.36 19.84
CA THR A 155 35.83 -18.63 19.06
C THR A 155 35.60 -18.31 17.57
N ASP A 156 36.66 -18.00 16.82
CA ASP A 156 36.61 -17.81 15.35
C ASP A 156 35.92 -18.96 14.62
N ASP A 157 36.09 -20.20 15.12
CA ASP A 157 35.43 -21.41 14.65
C ASP A 157 33.90 -21.32 14.76
N LYS A 158 33.36 -21.08 15.97
CA LYS A 158 31.92 -20.85 16.17
C LYS A 158 31.37 -19.68 15.34
N VAL A 159 32.11 -18.58 15.23
CA VAL A 159 31.71 -17.41 14.42
C VAL A 159 31.65 -17.76 12.94
N SER A 160 32.64 -18.47 12.41
CA SER A 160 32.65 -18.96 11.03
C SER A 160 31.48 -19.90 10.76
N LEU A 161 31.15 -20.78 11.72
CA LEU A 161 30.03 -21.70 11.62
C LEU A 161 28.69 -20.97 11.53
N ILE A 162 28.44 -20.03 12.44
CA ILE A 162 27.24 -19.18 12.44
C ILE A 162 27.17 -18.37 11.14
N ARG A 163 28.28 -17.79 10.69
CA ARG A 163 28.32 -16.99 9.46
C ARG A 163 27.88 -17.79 8.24
N VAL A 164 28.36 -19.02 8.07
CA VAL A 164 27.92 -19.88 6.95
C VAL A 164 26.44 -20.24 7.08
N LEU A 165 25.95 -20.47 8.30
CA LEU A 165 24.58 -20.89 8.56
C LEU A 165 23.55 -19.76 8.32
N PHE A 166 23.91 -18.50 8.63
CA PHE A 166 23.02 -17.34 8.50
C PHE A 166 23.26 -16.49 7.25
N ALA A 167 24.50 -16.38 6.77
CA ALA A 167 24.86 -15.55 5.61
C ALA A 167 25.06 -16.37 4.31
N GLY A 168 24.97 -17.70 4.37
CA GLY A 168 25.15 -18.59 3.24
C GLY A 168 26.60 -18.72 2.77
N LEU A 169 26.79 -19.46 1.67
CA LEU A 169 28.11 -19.66 1.07
C LEU A 169 28.52 -18.46 0.19
N PRO A 170 29.83 -18.11 0.13
CA PRO A 170 30.33 -17.06 -0.76
C PRO A 170 29.94 -17.28 -2.23
N ALA A 171 29.78 -16.23 -3.02
CA ALA A 171 29.38 -16.37 -4.43
C ALA A 171 30.42 -17.10 -5.31
N ALA A 172 31.72 -16.84 -5.08
CA ALA A 172 32.80 -17.39 -5.89
C ALA A 172 33.04 -18.89 -5.61
N ILE A 173 33.14 -19.71 -6.66
CA ILE A 173 33.28 -21.17 -6.59
C ILE A 173 34.47 -21.60 -5.70
N HIS A 174 35.65 -20.99 -5.88
CA HIS A 174 36.83 -21.29 -5.07
C HIS A 174 36.63 -20.93 -3.59
N ALA A 175 35.96 -19.82 -3.31
CA ALA A 175 35.63 -19.41 -1.94
C ALA A 175 34.56 -20.33 -1.32
N LYS A 176 33.64 -20.91 -2.11
CA LYS A 176 32.71 -21.95 -1.67
C LYS A 176 33.45 -23.20 -1.21
N PHE A 177 34.41 -23.70 -2.00
CA PHE A 177 35.20 -24.88 -1.61
C PHE A 177 35.97 -24.66 -0.31
N ILE A 178 36.60 -23.49 -0.15
CA ILE A 178 37.30 -23.12 1.08
C ILE A 178 36.32 -23.01 2.26
N ALA A 179 35.17 -22.37 2.07
CA ALA A 179 34.15 -22.21 3.10
C ALA A 179 33.55 -23.56 3.53
N ILE A 180 33.26 -24.47 2.58
CA ILE A 180 32.75 -25.82 2.85
C ILE A 180 33.80 -26.64 3.60
N PHE A 181 35.06 -26.62 3.16
CA PHE A 181 36.12 -27.36 3.83
C PHE A 181 36.35 -26.85 5.25
N LYS A 182 36.43 -25.52 5.44
CA LYS A 182 36.51 -24.91 6.77
C LYS A 182 35.29 -25.26 7.62
N PHE A 183 34.09 -25.18 7.06
CA PHE A 183 32.84 -25.54 7.75
C PHE A 183 32.88 -26.99 8.25
N ILE A 184 33.28 -27.97 7.43
CA ILE A 184 33.37 -29.38 7.84
C ILE A 184 34.39 -29.57 8.98
N VAL A 185 35.56 -28.94 8.88
CA VAL A 185 36.62 -29.04 9.91
C VAL A 185 36.17 -28.38 11.22
N THR A 186 35.58 -27.19 11.14
CA THR A 186 35.05 -26.42 12.27
C THR A 186 33.87 -27.13 12.93
N LEU A 187 32.95 -27.71 12.15
CA LEU A 187 31.80 -28.49 12.64
C LEU A 187 32.30 -29.68 13.47
N ARG A 188 33.33 -30.39 12.99
CA ARG A 188 33.96 -31.49 13.73
C ARG A 188 34.55 -31.01 15.05
N ARG A 189 35.32 -29.91 15.06
CA ARG A 189 35.98 -29.39 16.27
C ARG A 189 35.00 -28.87 17.32
N VAL A 190 33.94 -28.18 16.90
CA VAL A 190 32.93 -27.59 17.80
C VAL A 190 32.06 -28.66 18.45
N PHE A 191 31.77 -29.77 17.77
CA PHE A 191 30.95 -30.86 18.31
C PHE A 191 31.75 -32.07 18.84
N SER A 192 33.09 -32.03 18.78
CA SER A 192 33.97 -33.04 19.37
C SER A 192 34.60 -32.64 20.72
N SER A 193 34.39 -31.40 21.17
CA SER A 193 34.77 -30.89 22.49
C SER A 193 33.62 -31.01 23.48
#